data_AF-A0A925TUW0-F1
#
_entry.id   AF-A0A925TUW0-F1
#
_cell.length_a   1.000
_cell.length_b   1.000
_cell.length_c   1.000
_cell.angle_alpha   90.00
_cell.angle_beta   90.00
_cell.angle_gamma   90.00
#
_symmetry.space_group_name_H-M   'P 1'
#
loop_
_entity.id
_entity.type
_entity.pdbx_description
1 polymer ?
#
loop_
_entity_poly.entity_id
_entity_poly.type
_entity_poly.pdbx_seq_one_letter_code
_entity_poly.pdbx_strand_id
1 'polypeptide(L)'
;MKQIQLLLALVATLSLAVRGGAQTFAEQNAGKILFSKKPIAFGKENISAVQSKFAAGDFIFAMVYLPKSIGASGIVKRHQLAIEIAGRKKEIIYVEYVFKDTDAKNIEFDVVSDPKDILTGDITQKMMKLFIALPPAKHSVTVSLTTPGAKKLATGSFELDCTAGTDKLKANSDAVRNGQLASVNMPEAKMKEASLEAAMLKAFRAQLVKVYQDKAGTPVRAVITDAGWTLVRNGLTGIVLRRQIWATLGVKTTNGNCNCQSVQFSQEYYSGKFQGGLAVSNFGTGYGISCDNLSK
;
A
#
# COMPACT_ATOMS: atom_id res chain seq x y z
N MET A 1 34.51 -64.41 31.60
CA MET A 1 34.53 -63.04 31.04
C MET A 1 33.29 -62.84 30.18
N LYS A 2 32.49 -61.83 30.54
CA LYS A 2 31.43 -61.14 29.78
C LYS A 2 30.23 -61.97 29.24
N GLN A 3 29.13 -61.80 29.98
CA GLN A 3 27.75 -61.76 29.49
C GLN A 3 27.62 -60.93 28.20
N ILE A 4 26.70 -61.30 27.31
CA ILE A 4 25.75 -60.37 26.67
C ILE A 4 24.47 -61.17 26.38
N GLN A 5 23.38 -60.72 27.00
CA GLN A 5 22.01 -61.16 26.76
C GLN A 5 21.56 -60.69 25.37
N LEU A 6 20.96 -61.58 24.58
CA LEU A 6 20.19 -61.21 23.40
C LEU A 6 18.70 -61.30 23.78
N LEU A 7 18.13 -60.18 24.20
CA LEU A 7 16.69 -60.04 24.45
C LEU A 7 16.00 -59.60 23.15
N LEU A 8 14.93 -60.30 22.81
CA LEU A 8 13.98 -59.97 21.75
C LEU A 8 13.51 -58.51 21.85
N ALA A 9 13.54 -57.80 20.73
CA ALA A 9 12.66 -56.66 20.49
C ALA A 9 11.76 -56.98 19.31
N LEU A 10 10.53 -57.36 19.66
CA LEU A 10 9.38 -57.54 18.79
C LEU A 10 9.10 -56.22 18.05
N VAL A 11 9.27 -56.19 16.74
CA VAL A 11 8.81 -55.07 15.89
C VAL A 11 7.30 -55.21 15.76
N ALA A 12 6.57 -54.62 16.71
CA ALA A 12 5.14 -54.36 16.55
C ALA A 12 4.98 -53.06 15.75
N THR A 13 4.80 -53.18 14.44
CA THR A 13 4.19 -52.12 13.63
C THR A 13 2.76 -51.91 14.11
N LEU A 14 2.58 -50.98 15.03
CA LEU A 14 1.28 -50.52 15.47
C LEU A 14 0.76 -49.51 14.43
N SER A 15 0.15 -50.03 13.37
CA SER A 15 -0.67 -49.25 12.45
C SER A 15 -1.97 -48.88 13.18
N LEU A 16 -1.94 -47.86 14.04
CA LEU A 16 -3.18 -47.24 14.52
C LEU A 16 -3.77 -46.42 13.36
N ALA A 17 -4.62 -47.07 12.57
CA ALA A 17 -5.61 -46.37 11.78
C ALA A 17 -6.64 -45.75 12.73
N VAL A 18 -6.34 -44.56 13.25
CA VAL A 18 -7.32 -43.73 13.94
C VAL A 18 -8.33 -43.26 12.90
N ARG A 19 -9.52 -43.88 12.89
CA ARG A 19 -10.73 -43.35 12.22
C ARG A 19 -11.32 -42.19 13.02
N GLY A 20 -10.49 -41.21 13.32
CA GLY A 20 -10.83 -39.85 13.73
C GLY A 20 -9.95 -38.97 12.88
N GLY A 21 -10.49 -38.48 11.74
CA GLY A 21 -9.69 -37.83 10.71
C GLY A 21 -8.79 -36.75 11.32
N ALA A 22 -7.47 -36.93 11.21
CA ALA A 22 -6.53 -35.94 11.69
C ALA A 22 -6.82 -34.62 10.95
N GLN A 23 -7.29 -33.63 11.71
CA GLN A 23 -7.59 -32.30 11.17
C GLN A 23 -6.33 -31.75 10.51
N THR A 24 -6.44 -31.31 9.26
CA THR A 24 -5.31 -30.76 8.50
C THR A 24 -4.78 -29.50 9.17
N PHE A 25 -3.52 -29.12 8.91
CA PHE A 25 -2.94 -27.90 9.48
C PHE A 25 -3.79 -26.65 9.18
N ALA A 26 -4.30 -26.55 7.96
CA ALA A 26 -5.18 -25.47 7.54
C ALA A 26 -6.50 -25.44 8.34
N GLU A 27 -7.09 -26.60 8.60
CA GLU A 27 -8.32 -26.71 9.39
C GLU A 27 -8.07 -26.37 10.87
N GLN A 28 -6.94 -26.77 11.46
CA GLN A 28 -6.56 -26.41 12.83
C GLN A 28 -6.31 -24.90 13.02
N ASN A 29 -5.97 -24.22 11.93
CA ASN A 29 -5.69 -22.79 11.91
C ASN A 29 -6.79 -21.97 11.25
N ALA A 30 -7.93 -22.58 10.89
CA ALA A 30 -9.07 -21.88 10.30
C ALA A 30 -9.48 -20.67 11.17
N GLY A 31 -9.56 -19.49 10.53
CA GLY A 31 -9.85 -18.22 11.20
C GLY A 31 -8.64 -17.55 11.86
N LYS A 32 -7.42 -18.06 11.66
CA LYS A 32 -6.19 -17.47 12.21
C LYS A 32 -5.33 -16.82 11.13
N ILE A 33 -4.54 -15.84 11.57
CA ILE A 33 -3.41 -15.31 10.80
C ILE A 33 -2.13 -15.72 11.54
N LEU A 34 -1.25 -16.43 10.85
CA LEU A 34 0.05 -16.85 11.38
C LEU A 34 1.16 -15.95 10.82
N PHE A 35 2.19 -15.69 11.63
CA PHE A 35 3.30 -14.81 11.24
C PHE A 35 4.64 -15.54 11.30
N SER A 36 5.57 -15.17 10.41
CA SER A 36 6.93 -15.71 10.37
C SER A 36 7.94 -14.67 9.87
N LYS A 37 9.23 -14.92 10.12
CA LYS A 37 10.35 -14.16 9.53
C LYS A 37 10.66 -14.54 8.08
N LYS A 38 10.05 -15.62 7.59
CA LYS A 38 10.21 -16.13 6.22
C LYS A 38 8.83 -16.36 5.60
N PRO A 39 8.70 -16.34 4.26
CA PRO A 39 7.46 -16.72 3.60
C PRO A 39 6.95 -18.08 4.08
N ILE A 40 5.63 -18.17 4.30
CA ILE A 40 4.95 -19.40 4.67
C ILE A 40 4.32 -19.95 3.39
N ALA A 41 4.69 -21.16 2.97
CA ALA A 41 4.10 -21.80 1.81
C ALA A 41 2.93 -22.69 2.25
N PHE A 42 1.74 -22.47 1.67
CA PHE A 42 0.56 -23.28 1.97
C PHE A 42 0.76 -24.77 1.62
N GLY A 43 0.36 -25.65 2.53
CA GLY A 43 0.55 -27.11 2.43
C GLY A 43 2.00 -27.58 2.65
N LYS A 44 2.93 -26.65 2.91
CA LYS A 44 4.35 -26.92 3.21
C LYS A 44 4.79 -26.10 4.43
N GLU A 45 3.88 -25.91 5.37
CA GLU A 45 4.10 -25.06 6.52
C GLU A 45 5.20 -25.62 7.43
N ASN A 46 6.17 -24.76 7.79
CA ASN A 46 7.10 -25.06 8.87
C ASN A 46 6.60 -24.41 10.16
N ILE A 47 5.96 -25.21 11.03
CA ILE A 47 5.40 -24.75 12.31
C ILE A 47 6.47 -24.09 13.19
N SER A 48 7.70 -24.63 13.19
CA SER A 48 8.81 -24.07 13.98
C SER A 48 9.22 -22.67 13.54
N ALA A 49 8.82 -22.24 12.32
CA ALA A 49 9.09 -20.90 11.81
C ALA A 49 7.99 -19.89 12.16
N VAL A 50 6.84 -20.34 12.68
CA VAL A 50 5.76 -19.47 13.13
C VAL A 50 6.13 -18.85 14.47
N GLN A 51 6.03 -17.54 14.58
CA GLN A 51 6.34 -16.82 15.81
C GLN A 51 5.47 -15.57 15.98
N SER A 52 5.43 -15.06 17.21
CA SER A 52 4.61 -13.91 17.60
C SER A 52 5.42 -12.76 18.17
N LYS A 53 6.75 -12.77 18.02
CA LYS A 53 7.65 -11.71 18.51
C LYS A 53 8.61 -11.31 17.40
N PHE A 54 8.65 -10.01 17.12
CA PHE A 54 9.44 -9.44 16.04
C PHE A 54 10.10 -8.15 16.51
N ALA A 55 11.33 -7.90 16.08
CA ALA A 55 11.95 -6.59 16.15
C ALA A 55 11.48 -5.74 14.94
N ALA A 56 11.47 -4.41 15.07
CA ALA A 56 11.05 -3.51 13.98
C ALA A 56 11.84 -3.74 12.67
N GLY A 57 13.09 -4.17 12.75
CA GLY A 57 13.93 -4.47 11.59
C GLY A 57 13.78 -5.88 11.01
N ASP A 58 12.90 -6.71 11.55
CA ASP A 58 12.59 -8.04 11.01
C ASP A 58 11.70 -7.94 9.77
N PHE A 59 11.86 -8.87 8.84
CA PHE A 59 10.81 -9.15 7.86
C PHE A 59 9.70 -9.96 8.53
N ILE A 60 8.46 -9.69 8.17
CA ILE A 60 7.27 -10.28 8.76
C ILE A 60 6.35 -10.68 7.62
N PHE A 61 6.16 -11.98 7.45
CA PHE A 61 5.23 -12.58 6.50
C PHE A 61 4.03 -13.12 7.25
N ALA A 62 2.86 -13.05 6.62
CA ALA A 62 1.60 -13.47 7.18
C ALA A 62 0.89 -14.48 6.26
N MET A 63 0.31 -15.49 6.88
CA MET A 63 -0.58 -16.45 6.23
C MET A 63 -1.93 -16.43 6.92
N VAL A 64 -2.97 -16.09 6.17
CA VAL A 64 -4.36 -16.20 6.60
C VAL A 64 -4.87 -17.59 6.29
N TYR A 65 -5.52 -18.24 7.24
CA TYR A 65 -6.29 -19.46 7.03
C TYR A 65 -7.77 -19.15 7.17
N LEU A 66 -8.55 -19.39 6.12
CA LEU A 66 -9.96 -19.06 6.07
C LEU A 66 -10.81 -20.26 6.49
N PRO A 67 -11.87 -20.06 7.28
CA PRO A 67 -12.79 -21.13 7.67
C PRO A 67 -13.66 -21.63 6.50
N LYS A 68 -13.81 -20.81 5.45
CA LYS A 68 -14.52 -21.13 4.21
C LYS A 68 -13.71 -20.57 3.04
N SER A 69 -13.93 -21.11 1.84
CA SER A 69 -13.32 -20.53 0.65
C SER A 69 -13.82 -19.11 0.40
N ILE A 70 -13.02 -18.35 -0.34
CA ILE A 70 -13.27 -16.93 -0.63
C ILE A 70 -14.58 -16.75 -1.42
N GLY A 71 -14.84 -17.61 -2.40
CA GLY A 71 -16.05 -17.61 -3.22
C GLY A 71 -17.31 -17.93 -2.42
N ALA A 72 -17.23 -18.92 -1.53
CA ALA A 72 -18.33 -19.28 -0.64
C ALA A 72 -18.67 -18.18 0.38
N SER A 73 -17.80 -17.18 0.55
CA SER A 73 -18.06 -16.02 1.40
C SER A 73 -18.94 -14.96 0.73
N GLY A 74 -19.29 -15.11 -0.56
CA GLY A 74 -20.27 -14.26 -1.28
C GLY A 74 -19.80 -12.83 -1.57
N ILE A 75 -18.53 -12.52 -1.28
CA ILE A 75 -17.98 -11.16 -1.27
C ILE A 75 -16.70 -11.20 -2.11
N VAL A 76 -16.88 -11.24 -3.43
CA VAL A 76 -15.80 -11.63 -4.35
C VAL A 76 -14.73 -10.54 -4.58
N LYS A 77 -14.86 -9.33 -4.02
CA LYS A 77 -14.07 -8.19 -4.55
C LYS A 77 -13.43 -7.23 -3.56
N ARG A 78 -13.85 -7.15 -2.29
CA ARG A 78 -13.20 -6.21 -1.33
C ARG A 78 -13.09 -6.84 0.04
N HIS A 79 -11.87 -6.95 0.52
CA HIS A 79 -11.58 -7.33 1.89
C HIS A 79 -10.91 -6.14 2.59
N GLN A 80 -10.84 -6.17 3.90
CA GLN A 80 -10.19 -5.13 4.69
C GLN A 80 -9.22 -5.80 5.65
N LEU A 81 -8.02 -5.24 5.78
CA LEU A 81 -7.14 -5.53 6.90
C LEU A 81 -7.35 -4.43 7.94
N ALA A 82 -7.98 -4.80 9.05
CA ALA A 82 -8.03 -3.94 10.22
C ALA A 82 -6.80 -4.24 11.09
N ILE A 83 -6.06 -3.19 11.44
CA ILE A 83 -4.89 -3.28 12.31
C ILE A 83 -5.20 -2.51 13.58
N GLU A 84 -4.97 -3.17 14.70
CA GLU A 84 -5.16 -2.62 16.01
C GLU A 84 -3.83 -2.66 16.77
N ILE A 85 -3.42 -1.52 17.31
CA ILE A 85 -2.17 -1.39 18.06
C ILE A 85 -2.50 -1.07 19.51
N ALA A 86 -2.02 -1.95 20.40
CA ALA A 86 -2.18 -1.88 21.86
C ALA A 86 -3.63 -1.63 22.33
N GLY A 87 -4.63 -2.12 21.58
CA GLY A 87 -6.04 -1.97 21.95
C GLY A 87 -6.63 -0.57 21.75
N ARG A 88 -5.85 0.39 21.19
CA ARG A 88 -6.21 1.81 21.20
C ARG A 88 -6.33 2.42 19.82
N LYS A 89 -5.36 2.15 18.95
CA LYS A 89 -5.34 2.72 17.59
C LYS A 89 -5.80 1.66 16.61
N LYS A 90 -6.97 1.88 16.00
CA LYS A 90 -7.50 1.06 14.91
C LYS A 90 -7.27 1.78 13.59
N GLU A 91 -6.40 1.24 12.76
CA GLU A 91 -6.20 1.65 11.37
C GLU A 91 -6.89 0.63 10.45
N ILE A 92 -7.66 1.09 9.48
CA ILE A 92 -8.25 0.20 8.48
C ILE A 92 -7.49 0.38 7.17
N ILE A 93 -6.72 -0.64 6.80
CA ILE A 93 -6.13 -0.74 5.47
C ILE A 93 -7.15 -1.44 4.58
N TYR A 94 -7.69 -0.70 3.62
CA TYR A 94 -8.47 -1.28 2.54
C TYR A 94 -7.55 -2.07 1.63
N VAL A 95 -7.88 -3.35 1.43
CA VAL A 95 -7.13 -4.22 0.55
C VAL A 95 -8.07 -4.82 -0.48
N GLU A 96 -7.89 -4.40 -1.72
CA GLU A 96 -8.55 -5.04 -2.85
C GLU A 96 -7.71 -6.24 -3.28
N TYR A 97 -8.01 -7.40 -2.70
CA TYR A 97 -7.59 -8.66 -3.27
C TYR A 97 -8.54 -9.05 -4.39
N VAL A 98 -8.01 -9.07 -5.61
CA VAL A 98 -8.69 -9.72 -6.75
C VAL A 98 -8.26 -11.18 -6.74
N PHE A 99 -9.05 -12.02 -6.08
CA PHE A 99 -8.81 -13.46 -6.06
C PHE A 99 -9.17 -14.05 -7.43
N LYS A 100 -8.18 -14.65 -8.08
CA LYS A 100 -8.39 -15.43 -9.32
C LYS A 100 -9.03 -16.78 -9.02
N ASP A 101 -8.72 -17.34 -7.85
CA ASP A 101 -9.24 -18.61 -7.38
C ASP A 101 -10.21 -18.36 -6.21
N THR A 102 -11.49 -18.64 -6.45
CA THR A 102 -12.54 -18.52 -5.45
C THR A 102 -12.53 -19.67 -4.44
N ASP A 103 -11.83 -20.77 -4.72
CA ASP A 103 -11.75 -21.92 -3.83
C ASP A 103 -10.58 -21.84 -2.84
N ALA A 104 -9.72 -20.82 -2.99
CA ALA A 104 -8.62 -20.54 -2.08
C ALA A 104 -9.11 -20.47 -0.61
N LYS A 105 -8.41 -21.21 0.25
CA LYS A 105 -8.65 -21.26 1.71
C LYS A 105 -7.58 -20.51 2.50
N ASN A 106 -6.66 -19.86 1.80
CA ASN A 106 -5.56 -19.13 2.40
C ASN A 106 -5.26 -17.84 1.64
N ILE A 107 -4.61 -16.89 2.33
CA ILE A 107 -4.14 -15.63 1.74
C ILE A 107 -2.75 -15.35 2.30
N GLU A 108 -1.78 -15.20 1.41
CA GLU A 108 -0.41 -14.79 1.75
C GLU A 108 -0.27 -13.28 1.58
N PHE A 109 0.36 -12.64 2.56
CA PHE A 109 0.77 -11.25 2.43
C PHE A 109 1.97 -10.95 3.32
N ASP A 110 2.61 -9.83 3.03
CA ASP A 110 3.81 -9.40 3.72
C ASP A 110 3.53 -8.11 4.50
N VAL A 111 3.86 -8.17 5.80
CA VAL A 111 3.64 -7.10 6.77
C VAL A 111 4.84 -6.15 6.78
N VAL A 112 6.04 -6.71 6.75
CA VAL A 112 7.32 -6.01 6.54
C VAL A 112 8.16 -6.88 5.62
N SER A 113 8.73 -6.32 4.55
CA SER A 113 9.37 -7.14 3.49
C SER A 113 10.76 -6.68 3.16
N ASP A 114 11.51 -7.59 2.54
CA ASP A 114 12.68 -7.23 1.75
C ASP A 114 12.20 -6.49 0.49
N PRO A 115 12.76 -5.31 0.16
CA PRO A 115 12.44 -4.61 -1.07
C PRO A 115 12.63 -5.43 -2.35
N LYS A 116 13.40 -6.53 -2.31
CA LYS A 116 13.63 -7.44 -3.43
C LYS A 116 12.58 -8.53 -3.58
N ASP A 117 11.78 -8.79 -2.53
CA ASP A 117 10.85 -9.91 -2.46
C ASP A 117 9.51 -9.46 -1.83
N ILE A 118 8.80 -8.61 -2.56
CA ILE A 118 7.55 -7.98 -2.12
C ILE A 118 6.37 -8.78 -2.66
N LEU A 119 5.51 -9.26 -1.77
CA LEU A 119 4.28 -9.97 -2.13
C LEU A 119 3.12 -8.99 -2.37
N THR A 120 2.95 -7.98 -1.50
CA THR A 120 1.76 -7.11 -1.49
C THR A 120 2.09 -5.63 -1.29
N GLY A 121 2.89 -5.06 -2.20
CA GLY A 121 3.61 -3.81 -1.95
C GLY A 121 2.83 -2.61 -1.39
N ASP A 122 1.58 -2.33 -1.82
CA ASP A 122 0.81 -1.21 -1.24
C ASP A 122 0.42 -1.47 0.22
N ILE A 123 0.03 -2.72 0.53
CA ILE A 123 -0.27 -3.15 1.89
C ILE A 123 0.98 -3.05 2.74
N THR A 124 2.09 -3.64 2.29
CA THR A 124 3.38 -3.63 2.98
C THR A 124 3.80 -2.20 3.30
N GLN A 125 3.70 -1.30 2.31
CA GLN A 125 4.09 0.10 2.50
C GLN A 125 3.22 0.80 3.56
N LYS A 126 1.90 0.58 3.55
CA LYS A 126 0.99 1.16 4.54
C LYS A 126 1.27 0.59 5.95
N MET A 127 1.51 -0.71 6.07
CA MET A 127 1.89 -1.37 7.32
C MET A 127 3.20 -0.79 7.88
N MET A 128 4.25 -0.74 7.07
CA MET A 128 5.55 -0.20 7.50
C MET A 128 5.45 1.27 7.93
N LYS A 129 4.70 2.10 7.19
CA LYS A 129 4.46 3.50 7.58
C LYS A 129 3.75 3.62 8.92
N LEU A 130 2.77 2.76 9.18
CA LEU A 130 2.07 2.72 10.47
C LEU A 130 3.05 2.39 11.60
N PHE A 131 3.94 1.42 11.39
CA PHE A 131 4.92 0.99 12.39
C PHE A 131 6.05 2.01 12.62
N ILE A 132 6.51 2.71 11.57
CA ILE A 132 7.50 3.80 11.68
C ILE A 132 6.99 4.95 12.56
N ALA A 133 5.67 5.18 12.58
CA ALA A 133 5.05 6.22 13.40
C ALA A 133 4.86 5.81 14.88
N LEU A 134 5.26 4.59 15.28
CA LEU A 134 5.13 4.13 16.66
C LEU A 134 6.25 4.68 17.55
N PRO A 135 5.96 5.04 18.81
CA PRO A 135 6.98 5.38 19.78
C PRO A 135 7.95 4.21 20.04
N PRO A 136 9.21 4.48 20.47
CA PRO A 136 10.16 3.43 20.84
C PRO A 136 9.70 2.64 22.07
N ALA A 137 9.05 1.50 21.84
CA ALA A 137 8.52 0.60 22.87
C ALA A 137 8.13 -0.74 22.23
N LYS A 138 7.71 -1.69 23.05
CA LYS A 138 7.05 -2.91 22.59
C LYS A 138 5.56 -2.66 22.38
N HIS A 139 5.04 -3.08 21.24
CA HIS A 139 3.65 -2.89 20.86
C HIS A 139 2.98 -4.22 20.56
N SER A 140 1.79 -4.43 21.11
CA SER A 140 0.93 -5.54 20.67
C SER A 140 0.19 -5.12 19.40
N VAL A 141 0.39 -5.85 18.31
CA VAL A 141 -0.24 -5.62 17.01
C VAL A 141 -1.22 -6.74 16.74
N THR A 142 -2.47 -6.41 16.48
CA THR A 142 -3.51 -7.35 16.05
C THR A 142 -3.91 -7.03 14.63
N VAL A 143 -3.83 -8.03 13.74
CA VAL A 143 -4.27 -7.92 12.36
C VAL A 143 -5.53 -8.76 12.20
N SER A 144 -6.55 -8.19 11.58
CA SER A 144 -7.81 -8.87 11.30
C SER A 144 -8.18 -8.72 9.83
N LEU A 145 -8.44 -9.84 9.17
CA LEU A 145 -9.08 -9.84 7.87
C LEU A 145 -10.59 -9.74 8.08
N THR A 146 -11.23 -8.75 7.48
CA THR A 146 -12.67 -8.52 7.59
C THR A 146 -13.33 -8.36 6.21
N THR A 147 -14.62 -8.67 6.14
CA THR A 147 -15.47 -8.33 4.99
C THR A 147 -15.90 -6.87 5.03
N PRO A 148 -16.48 -6.32 3.94
CA PRO A 148 -17.30 -5.11 4.01
C PRO A 148 -18.42 -5.37 5.04
N GLY A 149 -18.66 -4.42 5.94
CA GLY A 149 -19.53 -4.61 7.11
C GLY A 149 -18.83 -5.14 8.38
N ALA A 150 -17.49 -5.21 8.38
CA ALA A 150 -16.65 -5.52 9.54
C ALA A 150 -16.82 -6.94 10.13
N LYS A 151 -17.38 -7.90 9.38
CA LYS A 151 -17.37 -9.31 9.81
C LYS A 151 -15.94 -9.84 9.74
N LYS A 152 -15.44 -10.30 10.87
CA LYS A 152 -14.09 -10.87 11.02
C LYS A 152 -14.03 -12.28 10.41
N LEU A 153 -13.10 -12.48 9.48
CA LEU A 153 -12.83 -13.77 8.81
C LEU A 153 -11.66 -14.49 9.45
N ALA A 154 -10.61 -13.74 9.80
CA ALA A 154 -9.44 -14.27 10.47
C ALA A 154 -8.75 -13.21 11.33
N THR A 155 -8.04 -13.63 12.37
CA THR A 155 -7.24 -12.74 13.22
C THR A 155 -5.92 -13.39 13.63
N GLY A 156 -4.88 -12.58 13.76
CA GLY A 156 -3.64 -12.96 14.41
C GLY A 156 -3.04 -11.75 15.12
N SER A 157 -2.20 -12.02 16.13
CA SER A 157 -1.52 -10.99 16.88
C SER A 157 -0.04 -11.31 17.06
N PHE A 158 0.79 -10.28 17.15
CA PHE A 158 2.22 -10.38 17.46
C PHE A 158 2.69 -9.17 18.27
N GLU A 159 3.82 -9.32 18.96
CA GLU A 159 4.57 -8.25 19.60
C GLU A 159 5.59 -7.69 18.59
N LEU A 160 5.57 -6.38 18.40
CA LEU A 160 6.58 -5.63 17.66
C LEU A 160 7.43 -4.81 18.63
N ASP A 161 8.71 -5.13 18.71
CA ASP A 161 9.69 -4.38 19.49
C ASP A 161 10.28 -3.25 18.64
N CYS A 162 9.83 -2.02 18.92
CA CYS A 162 10.32 -0.79 18.30
C CYS A 162 11.40 -0.08 19.13
N THR A 163 11.97 -0.73 20.16
CA THR A 163 13.07 -0.13 20.94
C THR A 163 14.37 0.00 20.13
N ALA A 164 14.52 -0.81 19.08
CA ALA A 164 15.61 -0.75 18.11
C ALA A 164 15.14 -1.17 16.70
N GLY A 165 15.96 -0.91 15.68
CA GLY A 165 15.73 -1.38 14.31
C GLY A 165 14.72 -0.57 13.48
N THR A 166 14.17 0.52 14.02
CA THR A 166 13.24 1.43 13.33
C THR A 166 13.88 2.13 12.13
N ASP A 167 15.19 2.41 12.15
CA ASP A 167 15.93 2.94 11.00
C ASP A 167 15.97 1.95 9.84
N LYS A 168 16.17 0.65 10.14
CA LYS A 168 16.12 -0.42 9.14
C LYS A 168 14.72 -0.56 8.55
N LEU A 169 13.69 -0.49 9.40
CA LEU A 169 12.29 -0.49 8.95
C LEU A 169 12.00 0.69 8.02
N LYS A 170 12.49 1.88 8.37
CA LYS A 170 12.36 3.09 7.55
C LYS A 170 13.07 2.91 6.20
N ALA A 171 14.32 2.45 6.21
CA ALA A 171 15.08 2.21 5.00
C ALA A 171 14.40 1.18 4.07
N ASN A 172 13.87 0.08 4.64
CA ASN A 172 13.11 -0.91 3.88
C ASN A 172 11.83 -0.31 3.28
N SER A 173 11.08 0.48 4.07
CA SER A 173 9.87 1.15 3.61
C SER A 173 10.14 2.12 2.46
N ASP A 174 11.21 2.91 2.57
CA ASP A 174 11.64 3.83 1.52
C ASP A 174 12.09 3.07 0.27
N ALA A 175 12.81 1.97 0.41
CA ALA A 175 13.25 1.13 -0.71
C ALA A 175 12.08 0.43 -1.41
N VAL A 176 11.12 -0.14 -0.68
CA VAL A 176 9.88 -0.72 -1.23
C VAL A 176 9.13 0.33 -2.03
N ARG A 177 8.92 1.52 -1.45
CA ARG A 177 8.26 2.62 -2.16
C ARG A 177 9.02 3.02 -3.42
N ASN A 178 10.32 3.24 -3.31
CA ASN A 178 11.11 3.71 -4.44
C ASN A 178 11.12 2.67 -5.57
N GLY A 179 11.16 1.38 -5.24
CA GLY A 179 11.00 0.29 -6.20
C GLY A 179 9.65 0.34 -6.93
N GLN A 180 8.54 0.54 -6.19
CA GLN A 180 7.20 0.68 -6.79
C GLN A 180 7.07 1.91 -7.70
N LEU A 181 7.80 2.98 -7.41
CA LEU A 181 7.71 4.24 -8.15
C LEU A 181 8.77 4.38 -9.25
N ALA A 182 9.69 3.43 -9.39
CA ALA A 182 10.82 3.52 -10.31
C ALA A 182 10.39 3.60 -11.79
N SER A 183 9.31 2.90 -12.16
CA SER A 183 8.76 2.90 -13.52
C SER A 183 7.66 3.93 -13.74
N VAL A 184 7.26 4.66 -12.70
CA VAL A 184 6.23 5.69 -12.81
C VAL A 184 6.87 6.94 -13.39
N ASN A 185 6.33 7.43 -14.51
CA ASN A 185 6.82 8.62 -15.19
C ASN A 185 5.73 9.71 -15.22
N MET A 186 6.14 10.96 -15.47
CA MET A 186 5.20 11.98 -15.90
C MET A 186 4.62 11.59 -17.28
N PRO A 187 3.39 11.99 -17.61
CA PRO A 187 2.83 11.71 -18.93
C PRO A 187 3.65 12.41 -20.02
N GLU A 188 3.45 12.00 -21.27
CA GLU A 188 4.03 12.70 -22.41
C GLU A 188 3.39 14.08 -22.60
N ALA A 189 4.22 15.07 -22.92
CA ALA A 189 3.75 16.43 -23.21
C ALA A 189 3.05 16.48 -24.57
N LYS A 190 1.79 16.95 -24.61
CA LYS A 190 1.07 17.21 -25.86
C LYS A 190 1.28 18.63 -26.40
N MET A 191 1.89 19.49 -25.58
CA MET A 191 2.30 20.85 -25.92
C MET A 191 3.56 21.17 -25.11
N LYS A 192 4.53 21.84 -25.73
CA LYS A 192 5.76 22.30 -25.08
C LYS A 192 5.85 23.81 -25.19
N GLU A 193 5.58 24.49 -24.08
CA GLU A 193 5.46 25.96 -24.02
C GLU A 193 6.06 26.44 -22.70
N ALA A 194 7.37 26.69 -22.69
CA ALA A 194 8.13 26.97 -21.46
C ALA A 194 7.56 28.15 -20.64
N SER A 195 7.08 29.19 -21.32
CA SER A 195 6.47 30.36 -20.66
C SER A 195 5.16 30.00 -19.94
N LEU A 196 4.34 29.14 -20.56
CA LEU A 196 3.09 28.66 -20.02
C LEU A 196 3.34 27.69 -18.86
N GLU A 197 4.29 26.77 -19.00
CA GLU A 197 4.72 25.85 -17.94
C GLU A 197 5.22 26.59 -16.70
N ALA A 198 6.03 27.64 -16.86
CA ALA A 198 6.49 28.48 -15.76
C ALA A 198 5.32 29.22 -15.07
N ALA A 199 4.37 29.73 -15.85
CA ALA A 199 3.17 30.37 -15.30
C ALA A 199 2.29 29.37 -14.53
N MET A 200 2.16 28.13 -15.01
CA MET A 200 1.43 27.05 -14.34
C MET A 200 2.08 26.71 -13.00
N LEU A 201 3.41 26.56 -12.96
CA LEU A 201 4.15 26.30 -11.72
C LEU A 201 3.95 27.42 -10.69
N LYS A 202 3.99 28.68 -11.12
CA LYS A 202 3.75 29.84 -10.26
C LYS A 202 2.33 29.86 -9.69
N ALA A 203 1.31 29.69 -10.54
CA ALA A 203 -0.09 29.66 -10.13
C ALA A 203 -0.36 28.50 -9.15
N PHE A 204 0.22 27.33 -9.45
CA PHE A 204 0.09 26.16 -8.60
C PHE A 204 0.79 26.32 -7.26
N ARG A 205 2.00 26.91 -7.23
CA ARG A 205 2.71 27.21 -5.97
C ARG A 205 1.89 28.14 -5.08
N ALA A 206 1.29 29.19 -5.65
CA ALA A 206 0.42 30.10 -4.90
C ALA A 206 -0.77 29.35 -4.28
N GLN A 207 -1.38 28.44 -5.05
CA GLN A 207 -2.48 27.59 -4.55
C GLN A 207 -2.01 26.64 -3.44
N LEU A 208 -0.84 26.01 -3.57
CA LEU A 208 -0.28 25.14 -2.53
C LEU A 208 0.00 25.91 -1.24
N VAL A 209 0.59 27.10 -1.31
CA VAL A 209 0.86 27.95 -0.14
C VAL A 209 -0.45 28.35 0.54
N LYS A 210 -1.48 28.70 -0.24
CA LYS A 210 -2.80 29.04 0.31
C LYS A 210 -3.44 27.88 1.09
N VAL A 211 -3.30 26.64 0.60
CA VAL A 211 -3.96 25.46 1.19
C VAL A 211 -3.13 24.81 2.29
N TYR A 212 -1.82 24.67 2.08
CA TYR A 212 -0.92 23.89 2.93
C TYR A 212 0.09 24.72 3.71
N GLN A 213 0.14 26.04 3.49
CA GLN A 213 0.98 26.98 4.24
C GLN A 213 2.46 26.54 4.28
N ASP A 214 3.01 26.31 5.48
CA ASP A 214 4.37 25.86 5.75
C ASP A 214 4.67 24.45 5.19
N LYS A 215 3.64 23.64 4.97
CA LYS A 215 3.75 22.29 4.41
C LYS A 215 3.63 22.26 2.89
N ALA A 216 3.50 23.43 2.25
CA ALA A 216 3.40 23.51 0.80
C ALA A 216 4.68 22.99 0.15
N GLY A 217 4.57 21.89 -0.59
CA GLY A 217 5.66 21.36 -1.40
C GLY A 217 6.08 22.31 -2.53
N THR A 218 7.21 22.02 -3.15
CA THR A 218 7.79 22.81 -4.24
C THR A 218 7.42 22.17 -5.58
N PRO A 219 6.61 22.85 -6.41
CA PRO A 219 6.42 22.44 -7.80
C PRO A 219 7.75 22.52 -8.55
N VAL A 220 8.09 21.46 -9.26
CA VAL A 220 9.38 21.31 -9.94
C VAL A 220 9.25 21.23 -11.46
N ARG A 221 8.12 20.73 -11.96
CA ARG A 221 7.88 20.60 -13.41
C ARG A 221 6.41 20.61 -13.75
N ALA A 222 6.08 21.20 -14.90
CA ALA A 222 4.77 21.13 -15.51
C ALA A 222 4.87 20.40 -16.85
N VAL A 223 3.91 19.53 -17.13
CA VAL A 223 3.75 18.86 -18.43
C VAL A 223 2.33 19.10 -18.91
N ILE A 224 2.18 19.81 -20.03
CA ILE A 224 0.87 20.11 -20.61
C ILE A 224 0.32 18.84 -21.28
N THR A 225 -0.84 18.36 -20.81
CA THR A 225 -1.43 17.08 -21.25
C THR A 225 -2.52 17.24 -22.31
N ASP A 226 -2.93 18.48 -22.57
CA ASP A 226 -3.81 18.85 -23.69
C ASP A 226 -2.98 19.34 -24.88
N ALA A 227 -3.48 19.11 -26.10
CA ALA A 227 -2.85 19.63 -27.32
C ALA A 227 -3.08 21.14 -27.53
N GLY A 228 -3.96 21.75 -26.73
CA GLY A 228 -4.38 23.14 -26.89
C GLY A 228 -5.35 23.59 -25.81
N TRP A 229 -5.71 24.87 -25.87
CA TRP A 229 -6.72 25.45 -25.00
C TRP A 229 -8.13 25.03 -25.41
N THR A 230 -8.95 24.66 -24.43
CA THR A 230 -10.40 24.45 -24.61
C THR A 230 -11.15 25.73 -24.25
N LEU A 231 -11.99 26.24 -25.16
CA LEU A 231 -12.85 27.40 -24.89
C LEU A 231 -14.09 26.98 -24.11
N VAL A 232 -14.39 27.72 -23.04
CA VAL A 232 -15.64 27.60 -22.30
C VAL A 232 -16.52 28.79 -22.65
N ARG A 233 -17.74 28.51 -23.11
CA ARG A 233 -18.73 29.52 -23.53
C ARG A 233 -19.95 29.47 -22.63
N ASN A 234 -20.66 30.58 -22.53
CA ASN A 234 -21.97 30.61 -21.91
C ASN A 234 -22.94 29.75 -22.74
N GLY A 235 -23.65 28.83 -22.09
CA GLY A 235 -24.53 27.88 -22.78
C GLY A 235 -25.75 28.51 -23.46
N LEU A 236 -26.15 29.73 -23.06
CA LEU A 236 -27.27 30.46 -23.65
C LEU A 236 -26.83 31.46 -24.72
N THR A 237 -25.79 32.25 -24.44
CA THR A 237 -25.39 33.37 -25.31
C THR A 237 -24.24 33.04 -26.26
N GLY A 238 -23.53 31.92 -26.04
CA GLY A 238 -22.36 31.54 -26.82
C GLY A 238 -21.11 32.41 -26.59
N ILE A 239 -21.21 33.44 -25.74
CA ILE A 239 -20.10 34.34 -25.38
C ILE A 239 -18.97 33.54 -24.74
N VAL A 240 -17.72 33.80 -25.15
CA VAL A 240 -16.54 33.20 -24.53
C VAL A 240 -16.42 33.70 -23.09
N LEU A 241 -16.36 32.78 -22.14
CA LEU A 241 -16.20 33.09 -20.72
C LEU A 241 -14.74 32.96 -20.30
N ARG A 242 -14.08 31.87 -20.74
CA ARG A 242 -12.70 31.56 -20.38
C ARG A 242 -12.12 30.52 -21.33
N ARG A 243 -10.83 30.28 -21.20
CA ARG A 243 -10.16 29.10 -21.75
C ARG A 243 -9.55 28.26 -20.65
N GLN A 244 -9.46 26.95 -20.86
CA GLN A 244 -8.92 25.99 -19.91
C GLN A 244 -7.93 25.04 -20.57
N ILE A 245 -6.97 24.55 -19.79
CA ILE A 245 -5.97 23.58 -20.23
C ILE A 245 -5.54 22.69 -19.07
N TRP A 246 -5.34 21.40 -19.33
CA TRP A 246 -4.83 20.45 -18.35
C TRP A 246 -3.31 20.30 -18.44
N ALA A 247 -2.70 20.18 -17.27
CA ALA A 247 -1.30 19.79 -17.13
C ALA A 247 -1.12 18.87 -15.91
N THR A 248 -0.05 18.09 -15.93
CA THR A 248 0.44 17.33 -14.78
C THR A 248 1.63 18.04 -14.16
N LEU A 249 1.55 18.29 -12.85
CA LEU A 249 2.52 19.06 -12.09
C LEU A 249 3.28 18.12 -11.16
N GLY A 250 4.60 18.06 -11.33
CA GLY A 250 5.49 17.40 -10.39
C GLY A 250 5.76 18.26 -9.16
N VAL A 251 5.68 17.69 -7.97
CA VAL A 251 5.87 18.36 -6.68
C VAL A 251 6.80 17.55 -5.81
N LYS A 252 7.82 18.21 -5.26
CA LYS A 252 8.63 17.70 -4.16
C LYS A 252 8.04 18.18 -2.83
N THR A 253 7.58 17.28 -1.98
CA THR A 253 7.03 17.62 -0.67
C THR A 253 8.14 17.98 0.31
N THR A 254 7.77 18.65 1.41
CA THR A 254 8.70 19.01 2.50
C THR A 254 9.35 17.79 3.16
N ASN A 255 8.69 16.63 3.11
CA ASN A 255 9.22 15.36 3.62
C ASN A 255 10.13 14.63 2.62
N GLY A 256 10.50 15.27 1.51
CA GLY A 256 11.38 14.69 0.49
C GLY A 256 10.71 13.72 -0.49
N ASN A 257 9.39 13.54 -0.41
CA ASN A 257 8.64 12.68 -1.32
C ASN A 257 8.28 13.42 -2.60
N CYS A 258 8.05 12.69 -3.68
CA CYS A 258 7.67 13.26 -4.96
C CYS A 258 6.32 12.73 -5.41
N ASN A 259 5.46 13.64 -5.87
CA ASN A 259 4.13 13.32 -6.36
C ASN A 259 3.85 14.13 -7.63
N CYS A 260 2.97 13.60 -8.47
CA CYS A 260 2.36 14.31 -9.58
C CYS A 260 0.91 14.64 -9.23
N GLN A 261 0.45 15.79 -9.70
CA GLN A 261 -0.93 16.23 -9.55
C GLN A 261 -1.44 16.69 -10.92
N SER A 262 -2.54 16.11 -11.40
CA SER A 262 -3.24 16.64 -12.56
C SER A 262 -4.01 17.90 -12.14
N VAL A 263 -3.85 18.99 -12.89
CA VAL A 263 -4.43 20.30 -12.59
C VAL A 263 -4.96 20.93 -13.86
N GLN A 264 -6.16 21.48 -13.79
CA GLN A 264 -6.71 22.34 -14.81
C GLN A 264 -6.41 23.80 -14.48
N PHE A 265 -5.90 24.53 -15.45
CA PHE A 265 -5.72 25.98 -15.37
C PHE A 265 -6.74 26.70 -16.23
N SER A 266 -7.13 27.90 -15.82
CA SER A 266 -8.02 28.75 -16.60
C SER A 266 -7.51 30.19 -16.75
N GLN A 267 -7.95 30.83 -17.83
CA GLN A 267 -7.83 32.27 -18.05
C GLN A 267 -9.19 32.84 -18.44
N GLU A 268 -9.68 33.78 -17.65
CA GLU A 268 -10.96 34.44 -17.90
C GLU A 268 -10.87 35.32 -19.15
N TYR A 269 -12.00 35.45 -19.85
CA TYR A 269 -12.14 36.27 -21.06
C TYR A 269 -13.01 37.49 -20.73
N TYR A 270 -12.44 38.67 -20.92
CA TYR A 270 -13.13 39.93 -20.64
C TYR A 270 -12.67 41.01 -21.63
N SER A 271 -13.60 41.83 -22.10
CA SER A 271 -13.34 42.94 -23.04
C SER A 271 -12.50 42.55 -24.26
N GLY A 272 -12.85 41.44 -24.90
CA GLY A 272 -12.23 41.01 -26.16
C GLY A 272 -10.89 40.29 -26.04
N LYS A 273 -10.41 39.99 -24.83
CA LYS A 273 -9.13 39.31 -24.62
C LYS A 273 -9.13 38.37 -23.41
N PHE A 274 -8.26 37.37 -23.45
CA PHE A 274 -7.94 36.57 -22.27
C PHE A 274 -7.10 37.40 -21.30
N GLN A 275 -7.50 37.40 -20.04
CA GLN A 275 -6.83 38.16 -19.00
C GLN A 275 -5.47 37.54 -18.65
N GLY A 276 -4.56 38.39 -18.16
CA GLY A 276 -3.23 37.95 -17.71
C GLY A 276 -3.32 37.08 -16.45
N GLY A 277 -2.34 36.18 -16.32
CA GLY A 277 -2.27 35.24 -15.19
C GLY A 277 -3.07 33.95 -15.42
N LEU A 278 -2.75 32.92 -14.64
CA LEU A 278 -3.45 31.64 -14.63
C LEU A 278 -4.08 31.43 -13.26
N ALA A 279 -5.32 30.95 -13.26
CA ALA A 279 -5.96 30.43 -12.07
C ALA A 279 -5.97 28.91 -12.11
N VAL A 280 -5.81 28.27 -10.94
CA VAL A 280 -6.12 26.84 -10.79
C VAL A 280 -7.64 26.71 -10.73
N SER A 281 -8.23 26.02 -11.71
CA SER A 281 -9.68 25.86 -11.81
C SER A 281 -10.19 24.50 -11.37
N ASN A 282 -9.37 23.46 -11.47
CA ASN A 282 -9.74 22.12 -11.03
C ASN A 282 -8.51 21.26 -10.69
N PHE A 283 -8.73 20.21 -9.89
CA PHE A 283 -7.75 19.19 -9.56
C PHE A 283 -8.24 17.84 -10.07
N GLY A 284 -7.37 17.11 -10.76
CA GLY A 284 -7.59 15.72 -11.14
C GLY A 284 -6.96 14.75 -10.15
N THR A 285 -6.68 13.52 -10.61
CA THR A 285 -6.00 12.50 -9.81
C THR A 285 -4.54 12.85 -9.56
N GLY A 286 -4.06 12.64 -8.34
CA GLY A 286 -2.65 12.69 -7.98
C GLY A 286 -2.06 11.29 -7.83
N TYR A 287 -0.75 11.14 -8.01
CA TYR A 287 -0.04 9.87 -7.84
C TYR A 287 1.40 10.10 -7.36
N GLY A 288 1.96 9.12 -6.64
CA GLY A 288 3.36 9.15 -6.23
C GLY A 288 4.29 8.87 -7.41
N ILE A 289 5.50 9.43 -7.38
CA ILE A 289 6.53 9.20 -8.40
C ILE A 289 7.92 9.23 -7.77
N SER A 290 8.89 8.53 -8.35
CA SER A 290 10.30 8.71 -7.96
C SER A 290 10.72 10.15 -8.23
N CYS A 291 11.47 10.75 -7.31
CA CYS A 291 11.99 12.10 -7.51
C CYS A 291 12.91 12.19 -8.74
N ASP A 292 13.61 11.10 -9.07
CA ASP A 292 14.48 11.02 -10.24
C ASP A 292 13.70 11.06 -11.57
N ASN A 293 12.40 10.73 -11.54
CA ASN A 293 11.54 10.75 -12.72
C ASN A 293 10.78 12.08 -12.86
N LEU A 294 10.87 13.00 -11.89
CA LEU A 294 10.29 14.33 -12.04
C LEU A 294 11.08 15.20 -13.03
N SER A 295 12.39 15.03 -13.11
CA SER A 295 13.28 15.85 -13.94
C SER A 295 13.58 15.28 -15.33
N LYS A 296 13.06 14.10 -15.67
CA LYS A 296 13.25 13.44 -16.99
C LYS A 296 12.20 13.88 -18.00
#